data_AF-A0A8S0FD61-F1
#
_entry.id   AF-A0A8S0FD61-F1
#
_cell.length_a   1.000
_cell.length_b   1.000
_cell.length_c   1.000
_cell.angle_alpha   90.00
_cell.angle_beta   90.00
_cell.angle_gamma   90.00
#
_symmetry.space_group_name_H-M   'P 1'
#
loop_
_entity.id
_entity.type
_entity.pdbx_description
1 polymer ?
#
loop_
_entity_poly.entity_id
_entity_poly.type
_entity_poly.pdbx_seq_one_letter_code
_entity_poly.pdbx_strand_id
1 'polypeptide(L)' 'MGKISRAQLQEIAQTKAADMTGADIEAMTRSIEGTARSMGLVVED' A
#
# COMPACT_ATOMS: atom_id res chain seq x y z
N MET A 1 -9.17 12.24 9.83
CA MET A 1 -8.09 11.77 8.95
C MET A 1 -7.76 10.36 9.38
N GLY A 2 -7.90 9.38 8.47
CA GLY A 2 -7.55 7.99 8.77
C GLY A 2 -6.04 7.78 8.72
N LYS A 3 -5.54 6.83 9.50
CA LYS A 3 -4.13 6.44 9.53
C LYS A 3 -4.01 4.99 9.06
N ILE A 4 -2.92 4.66 8.36
CA ILE A 4 -2.60 3.30 7.95
C ILE A 4 -1.09 3.10 8.07
N SER A 5 -0.66 1.96 8.61
CA SER A 5 0.78 1.68 8.73
C SER A 5 1.36 1.11 7.44
N ARG A 6 2.66 1.26 7.25
CA ARG A 6 3.35 0.65 6.09
C ARG A 6 3.27 -0.87 6.12
N ALA A 7 3.28 -1.47 7.31
CA ALA A 7 3.07 -2.92 7.48
C ALA A 7 1.70 -3.37 6.95
N GLN A 8 0.64 -2.60 7.22
CA GLN A 8 -0.71 -2.91 6.70
C GLN A 8 -0.77 -2.78 5.17
N LEU A 9 -0.12 -1.76 4.61
CA LEU A 9 -0.03 -1.60 3.16
C LEU A 9 0.69 -2.79 2.50
N GLN A 10 1.75 -3.29 3.14
CA GLN A 10 2.50 -4.46 2.66
C GLN A 10 1.66 -5.74 2.72
N GLU A 11 0.88 -5.93 3.77
CA GLU A 11 -0.03 -7.08 3.90
C GLU A 11 -1.13 -7.05 2.82
N ILE A 12 -1.67 -5.86 2.51
CA ILE A 12 -2.60 -5.67 1.39
C ILE A 12 -1.90 -5.98 0.06
N ALA A 13 -0.66 -5.51 -0.14
CA ALA A 13 0.13 -5.78 -1.34
C ALA A 13 0.36 -7.29 -1.56
N GLN A 14 0.70 -8.02 -0.50
CA GLN A 14 0.86 -9.48 -0.55
C GLN A 14 -0.44 -10.19 -0.88
N THR A 15 -1.54 -9.78 -0.25
CA THR A 15 -2.87 -10.38 -0.46
C THR A 15 -3.35 -10.15 -1.89
N LYS A 16 -3.06 -8.99 -2.48
CA LYS A 16 -3.49 -8.60 -3.82
C LYS A 16 -2.43 -8.83 -4.90
N ALA A 17 -1.31 -9.48 -4.58
CA ALA A 17 -0.17 -9.61 -5.48
C ALA A 17 -0.51 -10.25 -6.83
N ALA A 18 -1.44 -11.21 -6.85
CA ALA A 18 -1.90 -11.87 -8.08
C ALA A 18 -2.68 -10.93 -9.03
N ASP A 19 -3.28 -9.86 -8.50
CA ASP A 19 -4.10 -8.89 -9.26
C ASP A 19 -3.35 -7.58 -9.54
N MET A 20 -2.10 -7.47 -9.09
CA MET A 20 -1.31 -6.25 -9.16
C MET A 20 -0.17 -6.36 -10.16
N THR A 21 0.25 -5.21 -10.67
CA THR A 21 1.47 -5.09 -11.48
C THR A 21 2.57 -4.48 -10.62
N GLY A 22 3.74 -5.10 -10.63
CA GLY A 22 4.89 -4.68 -9.84
C GLY A 22 5.99 -5.73 -9.89
N ALA A 23 7.25 -5.29 -9.87
CA ALA A 23 8.40 -6.20 -9.90
C ALA A 23 8.55 -6.98 -8.58
N ASP A 24 8.11 -6.39 -7.47
CA ASP A 24 8.20 -6.93 -6.12
C ASP A 24 7.09 -6.36 -5.22
N ILE A 25 6.99 -6.90 -4.00
CA ILE A 25 6.02 -6.46 -2.99
C ILE A 25 6.24 -5.00 -2.60
N GLU A 26 7.46 -4.48 -2.62
CA GLU A 26 7.74 -3.09 -2.25
C GLU A 26 7.17 -2.12 -3.29
N ALA A 27 7.32 -2.43 -4.58
CA ALA A 27 6.75 -1.67 -5.69
C ALA A 27 5.21 -1.66 -5.64
N MET A 28 4.60 -2.80 -5.31
CA MET A 28 3.15 -2.90 -5.10
C MET A 28 2.71 -2.09 -3.87
N THR A 29 3.46 -2.17 -2.77
CA THR A 29 3.21 -1.41 -1.53
C THR A 29 3.22 0.10 -1.80
N ARG A 30 4.20 0.61 -2.55
CA ARG A 30 4.28 2.03 -2.95
C ARG A 30 3.08 2.46 -3.80
N SER A 31 2.56 1.57 -4.65
CA SER A 31 1.37 1.85 -5.48
C SER A 31 0.11 2.01 -4.61
N ILE A 32 -0.07 1.14 -3.62
CA ILE A 32 -1.17 1.25 -2.65
C ILE A 32 -0.99 2.49 -1.78
N GLU A 33 0.24 2.79 -1.38
CA GLU A 33 0.58 3.99 -0.61
C GLU A 33 0.16 5.28 -1.33
N GLY A 34 0.44 5.40 -2.62
CA GLY A 34 0.00 6.53 -3.44
C GLY A 34 -1.52 6.67 -3.49
N THR A 35 -2.23 5.55 -3.53
CA THR A 35 -3.70 5.52 -3.47
C THR A 35 -4.20 5.99 -2.10
N ALA A 36 -3.61 5.48 -1.01
CA ALA A 36 -3.95 5.85 0.35
C ALA A 36 -3.77 7.36 0.59
N ARG A 37 -2.64 7.93 0.14
CA ARG A 37 -2.38 9.37 0.23
C ARG A 37 -3.39 10.20 -0.57
N SER A 38 -3.77 9.75 -1.76
CA SER A 38 -4.78 10.41 -2.61
C SER A 38 -6.18 10.41 -1.98
N MET A 39 -6.47 9.41 -1.14
CA MET A 39 -7.70 9.33 -0.36
C MET A 39 -7.65 10.13 0.95
N GLY A 40 -6.52 10.80 1.26
CA GLY A 40 -6.35 11.58 2.49
C GLY A 40 -6.01 10.74 3.72
N LEU A 41 -5.48 9.53 3.54
CA LEU A 41 -4.92 8.72 4.63
C LEU A 41 -3.49 9.16 4.93
N VAL A 42 -3.15 9.20 6.22
CA VAL A 42 -1.78 9.39 6.68
C VAL A 42 -1.10 8.03 6.76
N VAL A 43 0.05 7.90 6.11
CA VAL A 43 0.87 6.70 6.15
C VAL A 43 1.90 6.90 7.25
N GLU A 44 1.84 6.05 8.27
CA GLU A 44 2.83 5.98 9.36
C GLU A 44 3.70 4.73 9.14
N ASP A 45 4.96 4.77 9.55
CA ASP A 45 5.86 3.61 9.41
C ASP A 45 5.37 2.40 10.25
#